data_AF-A0A1G1D5N8-F1
#
_entry.id   AF-A0A1G1D5N8-F1
#
_cell.length_a   1.000
_cell.length_b   1.000
_cell.length_c   1.000
_cell.angle_alpha   90.00
_cell.angle_beta   90.00
_cell.angle_gamma   90.00
#
_symmetry.space_group_name_H-M   'P 1'
#
loop_
_entity.id
_entity.type
_entity.pdbx_description
1 polymer ?
#
loop_
_entity_poly.entity_id
_entity_poly.type
_entity_poly.pdbx_seq_one_letter_code
_entity_poly.pdbx_strand_id
1 'polypeptide(L)'
;MTHQELENKLNGLRSLPAETEVFEFKEAKEDFDSRKLGKYFSALSNEANLKGRPYAWLIFGIKDKGRTIVGTRFRPDRKDLDSLKGELAKKITNRITFMEIYELDLKEGRVLMFQIPAAPKGIPIAFDGHYYGRDGEELSPLNIEEIERIRVQGAAEDWSALIVSGATVEDLDPAAIAKSRENYKNKFPEQAKDIDRGEKAQLYYFCSGNSLTFRQGAKGSVY
;
A
#
# COMPACT_ATOMS: atom_id res chain seq x y z
N MET A 1 4.09 -14.89 15.94
CA MET A 1 5.30 -14.58 16.73
C MET A 1 5.17 -15.31 18.05
N THR A 2 6.25 -15.91 18.55
CA THR A 2 6.29 -16.51 19.89
C THR A 2 6.35 -15.42 20.96
N HIS A 3 6.09 -15.78 22.22
CA HIS A 3 6.18 -14.85 23.34
C HIS A 3 7.59 -14.20 23.42
N GLN A 4 8.65 -15.00 23.29
CA GLN A 4 10.02 -14.50 23.32
C GLN A 4 10.34 -13.54 22.16
N GLU A 5 9.82 -13.82 20.96
CA GLU A 5 9.98 -12.94 19.81
C GLU A 5 9.29 -11.59 20.02
N LEU A 6 8.10 -11.58 20.64
CA LEU A 6 7.36 -10.36 20.97
C LEU A 6 8.09 -9.54 22.03
N GLU A 7 8.61 -10.18 23.08
CA GLU A 7 9.40 -9.51 24.10
C GLU A 7 10.68 -8.91 23.52
N ASN A 8 11.41 -9.66 22.69
CA ASN A 8 12.59 -9.17 21.99
C ASN A 8 12.24 -7.99 21.06
N LYS A 9 11.12 -8.08 20.35
CA LYS A 9 10.64 -7.00 19.49
C LYS A 9 10.32 -5.75 20.31
N LEU A 10 9.60 -5.90 21.41
CA LEU A 10 9.25 -4.81 22.30
C LEU A 10 10.49 -4.12 22.87
N ASN A 11 11.45 -4.90 23.39
CA ASN A 11 12.69 -4.37 23.93
C ASN A 11 13.54 -3.67 22.85
N GLY A 12 13.57 -4.21 21.63
CA GLY A 12 14.18 -3.56 20.48
C GLY A 12 13.56 -2.20 20.19
N LEU A 13 12.22 -2.10 20.13
CA LEU A 13 11.51 -0.83 19.93
C LEU A 13 11.80 0.16 21.06
N ARG A 14 11.81 -0.29 22.32
CA ARG A 14 12.08 0.55 23.48
C ARG A 14 13.51 1.12 23.49
N SER A 15 14.48 0.41 22.92
CA SER A 15 15.89 0.81 22.86
C SER A 15 16.22 1.89 21.81
N LEU A 16 15.31 2.15 20.87
CA LEU A 16 15.57 3.11 19.79
C LEU A 16 15.70 4.55 20.34
N PRO A 17 16.67 5.37 19.89
CA PRO A 17 16.95 6.66 20.52
C PRO A 17 15.84 7.73 20.33
N ALA A 18 14.98 7.57 19.32
CA ALA A 18 13.83 8.44 19.06
C ALA A 18 12.59 7.58 18.74
N GLU A 19 11.39 8.13 18.94
CA GLU A 19 10.18 7.50 18.38
C GLU A 19 10.24 7.62 16.87
N THR A 20 10.25 6.49 16.17
CA THR A 20 10.22 6.51 14.70
C THR A 20 8.77 6.62 14.24
N GLU A 21 8.53 7.21 13.08
CA GLU A 21 7.18 7.35 12.50
C GLU A 21 6.43 6.03 12.25
N VAL A 22 7.09 4.87 12.41
CA VAL A 22 6.52 3.53 12.22
C VAL A 22 6.21 2.78 13.52
N PHE A 23 6.32 3.43 14.68
CA PHE A 23 5.72 2.91 15.90
C PHE A 23 5.25 4.03 16.84
N GLU A 24 4.36 3.70 17.77
CA GLU A 24 3.82 4.63 18.76
C GLU A 24 3.62 3.93 20.10
N PHE A 25 4.04 4.57 21.21
CA PHE A 25 3.73 4.12 22.57
C PHE A 25 2.56 4.90 23.17
N LYS A 26 1.63 4.19 23.83
CA LYS A 26 0.55 4.78 24.62
C LYS A 26 0.38 4.07 25.95
N GLU A 27 0.08 4.84 27.00
CA GLU A 27 -0.22 4.27 28.31
C GLU A 27 -1.52 3.46 28.26
N ALA A 28 -2.60 4.07 27.75
CA ALA A 28 -3.94 3.46 27.57
C ALA A 28 -4.37 2.58 28.75
N LYS A 29 -4.34 3.11 29.98
CA LYS A 29 -4.50 2.33 31.22
C LYS A 29 -5.82 1.57 31.31
N GLU A 30 -6.95 2.23 31.02
CA GLU A 30 -8.29 1.62 31.08
C GLU A 30 -8.96 1.59 29.71
N ASP A 31 -8.97 2.74 29.04
CA ASP A 31 -9.64 2.93 27.76
C ASP A 31 -8.80 3.79 26.82
N PHE A 32 -9.15 3.77 25.53
CA PHE A 32 -8.54 4.58 24.50
C PHE A 32 -9.58 5.02 23.47
N ASP A 33 -9.61 6.33 23.16
CA ASP A 33 -10.58 6.89 22.21
C ASP A 33 -10.46 6.20 20.84
N SER A 34 -11.57 5.60 20.38
CA SER A 34 -11.61 4.81 19.15
C SER A 34 -11.33 5.65 17.89
N ARG A 35 -11.63 6.95 17.90
CA ARG A 35 -11.25 7.86 16.81
C ARG A 35 -9.76 8.10 16.84
N LYS A 36 -9.14 8.34 18.00
CA LYS A 36 -7.68 8.43 18.11
C LYS A 36 -7.01 7.16 17.62
N LEU A 37 -7.53 5.99 17.98
CA LEU A 37 -7.01 4.70 17.51
C LEU A 37 -7.01 4.62 15.98
N GLY A 38 -8.14 4.99 15.36
CA GLY A 38 -8.27 4.99 13.91
C GLY A 38 -7.33 5.97 13.20
N LYS A 39 -7.12 7.16 13.78
CA LYS A 39 -6.13 8.11 13.27
C LYS A 39 -4.72 7.56 13.34
N TYR A 40 -4.32 6.96 14.47
CA TYR A 40 -3.02 6.30 14.61
C TYR A 40 -2.86 5.15 13.62
N PHE A 41 -3.92 4.35 13.39
CA PHE A 41 -3.88 3.29 12.39
C PHE A 41 -3.58 3.84 11.00
N SER A 42 -4.32 4.86 10.57
CA SER A 42 -4.13 5.51 9.27
C SER A 42 -2.72 6.07 9.14
N ALA A 43 -2.26 6.86 10.13
CA ALA A 43 -0.92 7.43 10.15
C ALA A 43 0.17 6.36 10.05
N LEU A 44 0.20 5.42 10.99
CA LEU A 44 1.23 4.38 11.06
C LEU A 44 1.24 3.49 9.81
N SER A 45 0.08 3.21 9.21
CA SER A 45 -0.01 2.44 7.96
C SER A 45 0.59 3.19 6.78
N ASN A 46 0.29 4.48 6.65
CA ASN A 46 0.87 5.34 5.59
C ASN A 46 2.37 5.51 5.76
N GLU A 47 2.84 5.79 6.99
CA GLU A 47 4.27 5.94 7.30
C GLU A 47 5.04 4.64 7.04
N ALA A 48 4.48 3.48 7.39
CA ALA A 48 5.11 2.20 7.10
C ALA A 48 5.35 2.02 5.59
N ASN A 49 4.37 2.38 4.75
CA ASN A 49 4.54 2.34 3.29
C ASN A 49 5.65 3.31 2.84
N LEU A 50 5.59 4.58 3.27
CA LEU A 50 6.55 5.62 2.87
C LEU A 50 8.00 5.28 3.26
N LYS A 51 8.19 4.54 4.36
CA LYS A 51 9.50 4.06 4.84
C LYS A 51 9.88 2.67 4.31
N GLY A 52 9.08 2.07 3.43
CA GLY A 52 9.33 0.73 2.88
C GLY A 52 9.31 -0.38 3.94
N ARG A 53 8.60 -0.17 5.05
CA ARG A 53 8.41 -1.18 6.11
C ARG A 53 7.15 -1.98 5.80
N PRO A 54 7.13 -3.30 6.07
CA PRO A 54 5.95 -4.13 5.82
C PRO A 54 4.79 -3.85 6.81
N TYR A 55 5.12 -3.33 8.00
CA TYR A 55 4.17 -3.03 9.06
C TYR A 55 4.74 -2.01 10.04
N ALA A 56 3.83 -1.37 10.78
CA ALA A 56 4.09 -0.49 11.92
C ALA A 56 3.51 -1.09 13.21
N TRP A 57 3.85 -0.47 14.35
CA TRP A 57 3.41 -0.92 15.67
C TRP A 57 2.75 0.19 16.48
N LEU A 58 1.54 -0.04 16.96
CA LEU A 58 0.99 0.75 18.07
C LEU A 58 1.06 -0.13 19.32
N ILE A 59 1.58 0.40 20.43
CA ILE A 59 1.81 -0.38 21.65
C ILE A 59 1.15 0.30 22.84
N PHE A 60 0.25 -0.42 23.52
CA PHE A 60 -0.42 0.04 24.74
C PHE A 60 0.22 -0.55 26.01
N GLY A 61 0.06 0.15 27.13
CA GLY A 61 0.62 -0.23 28.42
C GLY A 61 2.05 0.28 28.63
N ILE A 62 2.49 1.27 27.85
CA ILE A 62 3.84 1.84 27.94
C ILE A 62 3.76 3.36 28.00
N LYS A 63 4.50 3.94 28.94
CA LYS A 63 4.65 5.38 29.06
C LYS A 63 5.54 5.90 27.93
N ASP A 64 5.03 6.84 27.16
CA ASP A 64 5.75 7.54 26.08
C ASP A 64 7.11 8.07 26.58
N LYS A 65 7.08 8.97 27.58
CA LYS A 65 8.29 9.44 28.26
C LYS A 65 8.90 8.35 29.15
N GLY A 66 10.13 7.95 28.81
CA GLY A 66 10.91 6.98 29.57
C GLY A 66 10.60 5.52 29.24
N ARG A 67 9.62 5.24 28.38
CA ARG A 67 9.33 3.89 27.82
C ARG A 67 9.23 2.80 28.89
N THR A 68 8.63 3.17 30.02
CA THR A 68 8.39 2.28 31.15
C THR A 68 7.07 1.54 30.94
N ILE A 69 7.07 0.24 31.18
CA ILE A 69 5.85 -0.57 31.16
C ILE A 69 5.00 -0.15 32.37
N VAL A 70 3.75 0.22 32.12
CA VAL A 70 2.77 0.62 33.14
C VAL A 70 1.57 -0.32 33.21
N GLY A 71 1.42 -1.20 32.21
CA GLY A 71 0.28 -2.09 32.08
C GLY A 71 -0.94 -1.42 31.45
N THR A 72 -1.80 -2.22 30.82
CA THR A 72 -3.10 -1.78 30.29
C THR A 72 -4.21 -2.79 30.60
N ARG A 73 -5.38 -2.28 30.98
CA ARG A 73 -6.66 -3.00 31.10
C ARG A 73 -7.59 -2.75 29.91
N PHE A 74 -7.09 -2.11 28.85
CA PHE A 74 -7.86 -1.92 27.62
C PHE A 74 -8.33 -3.28 27.09
N ARG A 75 -9.65 -3.44 26.94
CA ARG A 75 -10.30 -4.66 26.39
C ARG A 75 -9.65 -5.94 26.93
N PRO A 76 -9.93 -6.31 28.20
CA PRO A 76 -9.24 -7.42 28.87
C PRO A 76 -9.58 -8.76 28.23
N ASP A 77 -10.77 -8.90 27.67
CA ASP A 77 -11.21 -10.11 27.00
C ASP A 77 -10.77 -10.13 25.54
N ARG A 78 -10.20 -11.27 25.10
CA ARG A 78 -9.74 -11.45 23.72
C ARG A 78 -10.83 -11.15 22.67
N LYS A 79 -12.07 -11.51 22.98
CA LYS A 79 -13.24 -11.28 22.11
C LYS A 79 -13.46 -9.79 21.80
N ASP A 80 -13.14 -8.90 22.74
CA ASP A 80 -13.26 -7.46 22.53
C ASP A 80 -12.12 -6.92 21.65
N LEU A 81 -10.94 -7.52 21.72
CA LEU A 81 -9.85 -7.20 20.79
C LEU A 81 -10.19 -7.66 19.36
N ASP A 82 -10.81 -8.82 19.22
CA ASP A 82 -11.22 -9.33 17.90
C ASP A 82 -12.37 -8.50 17.31
N SER A 83 -13.33 -8.05 18.14
CA SER A 83 -14.40 -7.15 17.70
C SER A 83 -13.86 -5.78 17.23
N LEU A 84 -12.78 -5.28 17.86
CA LEU A 84 -12.10 -4.05 17.49
C LEU A 84 -11.63 -4.07 16.03
N LYS A 85 -11.12 -5.22 15.55
CA LYS A 85 -10.69 -5.36 14.15
C LYS A 85 -11.84 -5.03 13.20
N GLY A 86 -13.05 -5.51 13.50
CA GLY A 86 -14.26 -5.26 12.72
C GLY A 86 -14.81 -3.84 12.86
N GLU A 87 -14.76 -3.26 14.06
CA GLU A 87 -15.14 -1.86 14.31
C GLU A 87 -14.27 -0.89 13.50
N LEU A 88 -12.95 -1.10 13.51
CA LEU A 88 -11.99 -0.26 12.82
C LEU A 88 -12.11 -0.41 11.29
N ALA A 89 -12.23 -1.64 10.79
CA ALA A 89 -12.38 -1.92 9.36
C ALA A 89 -13.58 -1.19 8.72
N LYS A 90 -14.63 -0.85 9.47
CA LYS A 90 -15.78 -0.09 8.92
C LYS A 90 -15.43 1.36 8.57
N LYS A 91 -14.36 1.91 9.16
CA LYS A 91 -13.98 3.32 9.02
C LYS A 91 -12.66 3.52 8.26
N ILE A 92 -11.95 2.44 7.94
CA ILE A 92 -10.67 2.47 7.24
C ILE A 92 -10.85 2.18 5.74
N THR A 93 -10.07 2.86 4.90
CA THR A 93 -9.99 2.60 3.44
C THR A 93 -9.85 1.11 3.16
N ASN A 94 -10.66 0.61 2.22
CA ASN A 94 -10.68 -0.81 1.81
C ASN A 94 -10.89 -1.81 2.94
N ARG A 95 -11.45 -1.37 4.08
CA ARG A 95 -11.71 -2.20 5.25
C ARG A 95 -10.47 -2.90 5.81
N ILE A 96 -9.30 -2.32 5.59
CA ILE A 96 -8.03 -2.83 6.13
C ILE A 96 -8.06 -2.69 7.66
N THR A 97 -7.47 -3.66 8.35
CA THR A 97 -7.44 -3.73 9.81
C THR A 97 -6.11 -4.29 10.30
N PHE A 98 -5.95 -4.45 11.61
CA PHE A 98 -4.73 -5.01 12.22
C PHE A 98 -4.41 -6.39 11.65
N MET A 99 -3.14 -6.63 11.34
CA MET A 99 -2.66 -7.98 11.01
C MET A 99 -2.88 -8.89 12.21
N GLU A 100 -2.42 -8.44 13.38
CA GLU A 100 -2.68 -9.09 14.66
C GLU A 100 -2.63 -8.08 15.80
N ILE A 101 -3.29 -8.41 16.90
CA ILE A 101 -3.16 -7.76 18.19
C ILE A 101 -2.53 -8.81 19.12
N TYR A 102 -1.27 -8.59 19.49
CA TYR A 102 -0.58 -9.50 20.39
C TYR A 102 -0.74 -9.03 21.83
N GLU A 103 -0.96 -9.99 22.71
CA GLU A 103 -1.04 -9.78 24.15
C GLU A 103 0.26 -10.30 24.77
N LEU A 104 0.92 -9.45 25.55
CA LEU A 104 2.17 -9.76 26.20
C LEU A 104 2.04 -9.48 27.69
N ASP A 105 1.91 -10.55 28.47
CA ASP A 105 1.87 -10.48 29.93
C ASP A 105 3.30 -10.54 30.48
N LEU A 106 3.81 -9.37 30.86
CA LEU A 106 5.12 -9.21 31.48
C LEU A 106 4.99 -9.10 33.00
N LYS A 107 6.10 -9.28 33.72
CA LYS A 107 6.12 -9.13 35.19
C LYS A 107 5.69 -7.73 35.63
N GLU A 108 6.01 -6.73 34.82
CA GLU A 108 5.73 -5.31 35.03
C GLU A 108 4.28 -4.93 34.68
N GLY A 109 3.61 -5.71 33.83
CA GLY A 109 2.23 -5.48 33.43
C GLY A 109 1.89 -5.98 32.03
N ARG A 110 0.59 -6.02 31.72
CA ARG A 110 0.05 -6.39 30.40
C ARG A 110 0.35 -5.32 29.35
N VAL A 111 0.89 -5.73 28.22
CA VAL A 111 1.18 -4.89 27.05
C VAL A 111 0.39 -5.41 25.86
N LEU A 112 -0.24 -4.52 25.10
CA LEU A 112 -0.89 -4.86 23.83
C LEU A 112 -0.07 -4.31 22.67
N MET A 113 0.29 -5.17 21.71
CA MET A 113 1.04 -4.79 20.52
C MET A 113 0.17 -4.97 19.28
N PHE A 114 -0.29 -3.86 18.72
CA PHE A 114 -1.09 -3.82 17.50
C PHE A 114 -0.16 -3.78 16.30
N GLN A 115 -0.19 -4.83 15.48
CA GLN A 115 0.55 -4.89 14.23
C GLN A 115 -0.30 -4.30 13.10
N ILE A 116 0.15 -3.17 12.54
CA ILE A 116 -0.57 -2.41 11.52
C ILE A 116 0.11 -2.67 10.17
N PRO A 117 -0.60 -3.19 9.17
CA PRO A 117 0.02 -3.40 7.86
C PRO A 117 0.39 -2.06 7.22
N ALA A 118 1.44 -2.05 6.41
CA ALA A 118 1.73 -0.90 5.57
C ALA A 118 0.59 -0.63 4.58
N ALA A 119 0.38 0.64 4.24
CA ALA A 119 -0.53 1.04 3.20
C ALA A 119 -0.18 0.29 1.90
N PRO A 120 -1.15 -0.28 1.17
CA PRO A 120 -0.87 -0.90 -0.12
C PRO A 120 -0.28 0.11 -1.10
N LYS A 121 0.55 -0.36 -2.03
CA LYS A 121 1.09 0.47 -3.10
C LYS A 121 -0.04 1.13 -3.87
N GLY A 122 0.03 2.45 -4.07
CA GLY A 122 -0.99 3.20 -4.79
C GLY A 122 -2.19 3.63 -3.95
N ILE A 123 -2.34 3.13 -2.72
CA ILE A 123 -3.56 3.30 -1.93
C ILE A 123 -3.23 3.90 -0.56
N PRO A 124 -3.28 5.24 -0.41
CA PRO A 124 -3.18 5.86 0.91
C PRO A 124 -4.37 5.43 1.79
N ILE A 125 -4.09 5.18 3.06
CA ILE A 125 -5.08 4.73 4.04
C ILE A 125 -5.67 5.93 4.75
N ALA A 126 -6.98 6.11 4.61
CA ALA A 126 -7.76 7.09 5.35
C ALA A 126 -8.52 6.42 6.50
N PHE A 127 -8.76 7.20 7.54
CA PHE A 127 -9.73 6.91 8.59
C PHE A 127 -10.86 7.95 8.52
N ASP A 128 -12.09 7.47 8.38
CA ASP A 128 -13.29 8.31 8.32
C ASP A 128 -13.18 9.42 7.26
N GLY A 129 -12.68 9.04 6.08
CA GLY A 129 -12.48 9.92 4.93
C GLY A 129 -11.23 10.82 4.97
N HIS A 130 -10.44 10.79 6.05
CA HIS A 130 -9.27 11.65 6.22
C HIS A 130 -7.97 10.83 6.23
N TYR A 131 -6.98 11.26 5.46
CA TYR A 131 -5.64 10.67 5.48
C TYR A 131 -4.83 11.27 6.63
N TYR A 132 -4.34 10.43 7.51
CA TYR A 132 -3.46 10.82 8.60
C TYR A 132 -2.03 10.36 8.32
N GLY A 133 -1.06 11.12 8.80
CA GLY A 133 0.37 10.86 8.75
C GLY A 133 1.01 11.34 10.05
N ARG A 134 2.33 11.53 10.03
CA ARG A 134 3.06 12.10 11.17
C ARG A 134 3.97 13.23 10.72
N ASP A 135 4.07 14.25 11.56
CA ASP A 135 5.14 15.24 11.48
C ASP A 135 6.03 15.04 12.71
N GLY A 136 7.06 14.20 12.54
CA GLY A 136 7.87 13.68 13.65
C GLY A 136 7.04 12.84 14.62
N GLU A 137 6.84 13.35 15.84
CA GLU A 137 6.10 12.67 16.91
C GLU A 137 4.61 13.03 16.93
N GLU A 138 4.17 14.04 16.18
CA GLU A 138 2.80 14.51 16.21
C GLU A 138 1.94 13.89 15.11
N LEU A 139 0.72 13.52 15.48
CA LEU A 139 -0.30 13.04 14.56
C LEU A 139 -0.88 14.20 13.75
N SER A 140 -0.67 14.19 12.44
CA SER A 140 -1.07 15.26 11.53
C SER A 140 -1.88 14.71 10.34
N PRO A 141 -2.54 15.57 9.55
CA PRO A 141 -3.03 15.17 8.23
C PRO A 141 -1.84 14.74 7.35
N LEU A 142 -2.03 13.68 6.56
CA LEU A 142 -1.00 13.22 5.63
C LEU A 142 -0.73 14.30 4.57
N ASN A 143 0.55 14.61 4.32
CA ASN A 143 0.92 15.65 3.37
C ASN A 143 0.49 15.27 1.95
N ILE A 144 0.12 16.25 1.12
CA ILE A 144 -0.18 16.03 -0.29
C ILE A 144 0.98 15.40 -1.05
N GLU A 145 2.23 15.77 -0.73
CA GLU A 145 3.43 15.16 -1.31
C GLU A 145 3.51 13.67 -1.01
N GLU A 146 3.22 13.29 0.23
CA GLU A 146 3.23 11.90 0.70
C GLU A 146 2.09 11.09 0.07
N ILE A 147 0.90 11.69 -0.03
CA ILE A 147 -0.25 11.09 -0.73
C ILE A 147 0.14 10.73 -2.17
N GLU A 148 0.72 11.68 -2.91
CA GLU A 148 1.12 11.45 -4.30
C GLU A 148 2.26 10.42 -4.40
N ARG A 149 3.19 10.43 -3.45
CA ARG A 149 4.23 9.39 -3.37
C ARG A 149 3.68 7.99 -3.12
N ILE A 150 2.62 7.83 -2.33
CA ILE A 150 1.96 6.52 -2.18
C ILE A 150 1.26 6.15 -3.49
N ARG A 151 0.52 7.08 -4.10
CA ARG A 151 -0.25 6.86 -5.34
C ARG A 151 0.61 6.41 -6.51
N VAL A 152 1.76 7.04 -6.73
CA VAL A 152 2.64 6.70 -7.86
C VAL A 152 3.20 5.28 -7.78
N GLN A 153 3.29 4.69 -6.58
CA GLN A 153 3.76 3.30 -6.41
C GLN A 153 2.84 2.28 -7.09
N GLY A 154 1.53 2.59 -7.19
CA GLY A 154 0.56 1.72 -7.86
C GLY A 154 0.60 1.84 -9.39
N ALA A 155 1.16 2.93 -9.92
CA ALA A 155 1.30 3.15 -11.36
C ALA A 155 2.49 2.39 -11.99
N ALA A 156 3.32 1.74 -11.17
CA ALA A 156 4.58 1.16 -11.61
C ALA A 156 4.45 -0.16 -12.41
N GLU A 157 3.26 -0.79 -12.46
CA GLU A 157 3.05 -2.04 -13.20
C GLU A 157 1.90 -1.89 -14.20
N ASP A 158 2.19 -1.22 -15.32
CA ASP A 158 1.38 -1.34 -16.52
C ASP A 158 1.65 -2.69 -17.18
N TRP A 159 0.86 -3.69 -16.80
CA TRP A 159 0.93 -5.04 -17.36
C TRP A 159 0.76 -5.07 -18.88
N SER A 160 0.13 -4.06 -19.48
CA SER A 160 -0.04 -3.97 -20.94
C SER A 160 1.22 -3.50 -21.67
N ALA A 161 2.16 -2.88 -20.96
CA ALA A 161 3.41 -2.36 -21.51
C ALA A 161 4.64 -3.22 -21.16
N LEU A 162 4.44 -4.32 -20.43
CA LEU A 162 5.53 -5.26 -20.11
C LEU A 162 5.95 -6.05 -21.35
N ILE A 163 7.26 -6.22 -21.53
CA ILE A 163 7.83 -7.03 -22.60
C ILE A 163 7.73 -8.51 -22.18
N VAL A 164 7.08 -9.33 -23.01
CA VAL A 164 7.05 -10.79 -22.85
C VAL A 164 8.27 -11.37 -23.55
N SER A 165 9.29 -11.77 -22.78
CA SER A 165 10.50 -12.40 -23.30
C SER A 165 10.19 -13.79 -23.85
N GLY A 166 9.94 -13.88 -25.17
CA GLY A 166 9.60 -15.11 -25.86
C GLY A 166 8.39 -14.99 -26.79
N ALA A 167 7.59 -13.92 -26.68
CA ALA A 167 6.55 -13.65 -27.66
C ALA A 167 7.18 -13.24 -29.00
N THR A 168 6.72 -13.87 -30.07
CA THR A 168 7.12 -13.66 -31.45
C THR A 168 5.92 -13.26 -32.31
N VAL A 169 6.16 -12.93 -33.58
CA VAL A 169 5.07 -12.64 -34.54
C VAL A 169 4.20 -13.88 -34.80
N GLU A 170 4.74 -15.08 -34.59
CA GLU A 170 4.03 -16.34 -34.78
C GLU A 170 2.95 -16.59 -33.72
N ASP A 171 3.02 -15.91 -32.57
CA ASP A 171 2.04 -16.01 -31.49
C ASP A 171 0.78 -15.15 -31.75
N LEU A 172 0.76 -14.38 -32.84
CA LEU A 172 -0.38 -13.54 -33.21
C LEU A 172 -1.43 -14.31 -34.01
N ASP A 173 -2.70 -14.21 -33.62
CA ASP A 173 -3.83 -14.78 -34.37
C ASP A 173 -3.96 -14.12 -35.77
N PRO A 174 -3.83 -14.90 -36.87
CA PRO A 174 -3.98 -14.37 -38.23
C PRO A 174 -5.34 -13.70 -38.49
N ALA A 175 -6.42 -14.19 -37.88
CA ALA A 175 -7.75 -13.60 -38.03
C ALA A 175 -7.82 -12.22 -37.37
N ALA A 176 -7.17 -12.06 -36.21
CA ALA A 176 -7.07 -10.77 -35.52
C ALA A 176 -6.23 -9.76 -36.33
N ILE A 177 -5.13 -10.21 -36.95
CA ILE A 177 -4.32 -9.35 -37.84
C ILE A 177 -5.15 -8.88 -39.04
N ALA A 178 -5.89 -9.79 -39.69
CA ALA A 178 -6.73 -9.45 -40.83
C ALA A 178 -7.79 -8.41 -40.44
N LYS A 179 -8.48 -8.61 -39.31
CA LYS A 179 -9.50 -7.67 -38.82
C LYS A 179 -8.90 -6.31 -38.44
N SER A 180 -7.73 -6.31 -37.82
CA SER A 180 -7.00 -5.07 -37.47
C SER A 180 -6.66 -4.25 -38.72
N ARG A 181 -6.19 -4.90 -39.79
CA ARG A 181 -5.91 -4.24 -41.08
C ARG A 181 -7.17 -3.64 -41.71
N GLU A 182 -8.27 -4.38 -41.72
CA GLU A 182 -9.57 -3.88 -42.21
C GLU A 182 -10.01 -2.62 -41.45
N ASN A 183 -10.01 -2.68 -40.12
CA ASN A 183 -10.39 -1.55 -39.27
C ASN A 183 -9.47 -0.33 -39.48
N TYR A 184 -8.17 -0.56 -39.67
CA TYR A 184 -7.22 0.52 -39.95
C TYR A 184 -7.51 1.21 -41.28
N LYS A 185 -7.77 0.45 -42.35
CA LYS A 185 -8.15 1.00 -43.67
C LYS A 185 -9.44 1.80 -43.61
N ASN A 186 -10.43 1.30 -42.87
CA ASN A 186 -11.70 2.01 -42.69
C ASN A 186 -11.50 3.34 -41.95
N LYS A 187 -10.58 3.38 -40.97
CA LYS A 187 -10.26 4.58 -40.20
C LYS A 187 -9.37 5.56 -40.98
N PHE A 188 -8.46 5.06 -41.83
CA PHE A 188 -7.51 5.86 -42.60
C PHE A 188 -7.48 5.43 -44.09
N PRO A 189 -8.52 5.81 -44.88
CA PRO A 189 -8.66 5.35 -46.26
C PRO A 189 -7.47 5.71 -47.17
N GLU A 190 -6.86 6.88 -46.96
CA GLU A 190 -5.68 7.36 -47.71
C GLU A 190 -4.46 6.45 -47.56
N GLN A 191 -4.37 5.68 -46.46
CA GLN A 191 -3.24 4.81 -46.16
C GLN A 191 -3.50 3.34 -46.55
N ALA A 192 -4.66 3.03 -47.12
CA ALA A 192 -5.05 1.65 -47.42
C ALA A 192 -4.11 0.98 -48.44
N LYS A 193 -3.63 1.76 -49.42
CA LYS A 193 -2.70 1.30 -50.46
C LYS A 193 -1.36 0.83 -49.88
N ASP A 194 -0.90 1.47 -48.80
CA ASP A 194 0.39 1.15 -48.18
C ASP A 194 0.29 -0.09 -47.26
N ILE A 195 -0.89 -0.35 -46.70
CA ILE A 195 -1.19 -1.58 -45.96
C ILE A 195 -1.22 -2.79 -46.91
N ASP A 196 -1.79 -2.62 -48.11
CA ASP A 196 -1.89 -3.69 -49.11
C ASP A 196 -0.54 -4.07 -49.74
N ARG A 197 0.39 -3.12 -49.87
CA ARG A 197 1.76 -3.40 -50.34
C ARG A 197 2.67 -4.00 -49.26
N GLY A 198 2.20 -4.08 -48.01
CA GLY A 198 3.02 -4.47 -46.87
C GLY A 198 4.02 -3.39 -46.42
N GLU A 199 4.04 -2.22 -47.06
CA GLU A 199 4.99 -1.12 -46.82
C GLU A 199 4.71 -0.37 -45.52
N LYS A 200 3.44 -0.25 -45.10
CA LYS A 200 3.02 0.30 -43.80
C LYS A 200 2.37 -0.73 -42.87
N ALA A 201 2.28 -1.98 -43.31
CA ALA A 201 1.83 -3.08 -42.45
C ALA A 201 2.91 -3.50 -41.42
N GLN A 202 4.08 -2.83 -41.40
CA GLN A 202 4.80 -2.55 -40.16
C GLN A 202 4.00 -1.49 -39.38
N LEU A 203 2.85 -1.90 -38.85
CA LEU A 203 2.10 -1.15 -37.86
C LEU A 203 2.99 -0.92 -36.63
N TYR A 204 3.80 0.14 -36.63
CA TYR A 204 4.56 0.65 -35.48
C TYR A 204 5.19 -0.43 -34.57
N TYR A 205 5.72 -1.50 -35.17
CA TYR A 205 6.63 -2.40 -34.49
C TYR A 205 8.00 -1.74 -34.51
N PHE A 206 8.29 -0.89 -33.53
CA PHE A 206 9.68 -0.59 -33.20
C PHE A 206 10.31 -1.88 -32.64
N CYS A 207 10.67 -2.80 -33.53
CA CYS A 207 11.58 -3.90 -33.25
C CYS A 207 13.00 -3.34 -33.26
N SER A 208 13.45 -2.76 -32.14
CA SER A 208 14.89 -2.70 -31.87
C SER A 208 15.27 -4.00 -31.16
N GLY A 209 15.62 -5.04 -31.93
CA GLY A 209 15.89 -6.38 -31.41
C GLY A 209 14.62 -7.20 -31.17
N ASN A 210 14.78 -8.52 -30.98
CA ASN A 210 13.76 -9.58 -30.89
C ASN A 210 12.72 -9.45 -29.75
N SER A 211 12.16 -8.27 -29.49
CA SER A 211 11.18 -8.04 -28.44
C SER A 211 10.02 -7.16 -28.92
N LEU A 212 8.81 -7.68 -28.79
CA LEU A 212 7.55 -6.99 -29.06
C LEU A 212 7.17 -6.08 -27.88
N THR A 213 6.90 -4.80 -28.15
CA THR A 213 6.36 -3.85 -27.15
C THR A 213 5.00 -3.35 -27.64
N PHE A 214 3.94 -3.57 -26.87
CA PHE A 214 2.61 -2.99 -27.16
C PHE A 214 2.53 -1.62 -26.47
N ARG A 215 2.26 -0.56 -27.24
CA ARG A 215 1.79 0.73 -26.68
C ARG A 215 0.45 1.06 -27.28
N GLN A 216 -0.58 1.13 -26.44
CA GLN A 216 -1.87 1.69 -26.83
C GLN A 216 -1.75 3.21 -26.90
N GLY A 217 -1.28 3.72 -28.04
CA GLY A 217 -1.16 5.15 -28.31
C GLY A 217 -2.52 5.80 -28.58
N ALA A 218 -3.28 6.08 -27.52
CA ALA A 218 -4.26 7.16 -27.55
C ALA A 218 -3.52 8.48 -27.24
N LYS A 219 -3.17 9.24 -28.28
CA LYS A 219 -3.05 10.71 -28.22
C LYS A 219 -2.99 11.26 -29.64
N GLY A 220 -4.05 11.95 -30.02
CA GLY A 220 -4.01 12.86 -31.16
C GLY A 220 -3.02 13.99 -30.88
N SER A 221 -2.33 14.44 -31.93
CA SER A 221 -1.73 15.77 -31.97
C SER A 221 -1.84 16.23 -33.41
N VAL A 222 -2.69 17.24 -33.56
CA VAL A 222 -2.78 18.14 -34.70
C VAL A 222 -1.46 18.88 -34.80
N TYR A 223 -0.81 18.83 -35.97
CA TYR A 223 -0.18 19.96 -36.64
C TYR A 223 -0.18 19.69 -38.14
#